data_AF-A0A377PTK2-F1
#
_entry.id   AF-A0A377PTK2-F1
#
_cell.length_a   1.000
_cell.length_b   1.000
_cell.length_c   1.000
_cell.angle_alpha   90.00
_cell.angle_beta   90.00
_cell.angle_gamma   90.00
#
_symmetry.space_group_name_H-M   'P 1'
#
loop_
_entity.id
_entity.type
_entity.pdbx_description
1 polymer ?
#
loop_
_entity_poly.entity_id
_entity_poly.type
_entity_poly.pdbx_seq_one_letter_code
_entity_poly.pdbx_strand_id
1 'polypeptide(L)'
;MSNKIGINRVIAILDFFYGFFFGCSIFAASLAFIITPDFFSSILLAVSFFTVFIFLMIMIRYFRIRIELAQMSLDAQIKIHESQEKILHLLYSDSQYNLVDSTLDNNHTNAGSN
;
A
#
# COMPACT_ATOMS: atom_id res chain seq x y z
N MET A 1 0.56 1.77 -13.41
CA MET A 1 1.68 2.74 -13.35
C MET A 1 1.43 3.92 -12.39
N SER A 2 0.23 4.53 -12.38
CA SER A 2 -0.10 5.75 -11.60
C SER A 2 0.06 5.62 -10.07
N ASN A 3 -0.32 4.48 -9.49
CA ASN A 3 -0.25 4.29 -8.02
C ASN A 3 1.19 4.34 -7.46
N LYS A 4 2.17 3.84 -8.22
CA LYS A 4 3.58 3.76 -7.77
C LYS A 4 4.21 5.14 -7.53
N ILE A 5 3.79 6.14 -8.31
CA ILE A 5 4.25 7.53 -8.19
C ILE A 5 3.62 8.23 -6.98
N GLY A 6 2.34 7.97 -6.71
CA GLY A 6 1.65 8.50 -5.52
C GLY A 6 2.29 8.01 -4.21
N ILE A 7 2.69 6.75 -4.18
CA ILE A 7 3.28 6.10 -3.01
C ILE A 7 4.69 6.63 -2.72
N ASN A 8 5.54 6.75 -3.74
CA ASN A 8 6.88 7.33 -3.56
C ASN A 8 6.80 8.77 -3.07
N ARG A 9 5.79 9.52 -3.52
CA ARG A 9 5.51 10.87 -3.03
C ARG A 9 5.09 10.86 -1.57
N VAL A 10 4.23 9.94 -1.15
CA VAL A 10 3.84 9.77 0.26
C VAL A 10 5.04 9.40 1.12
N ILE A 11 5.88 8.44 0.71
CA ILE A 11 7.09 8.05 1.45
C ILE A 11 8.04 9.25 1.63
N ALA A 12 8.26 10.03 0.57
CA ALA A 12 9.08 11.24 0.62
C ALA A 12 8.51 12.30 1.57
N ILE A 13 7.19 12.47 1.59
CA ILE A 13 6.50 13.36 2.52
C ILE A 13 6.67 12.87 3.97
N LEU A 14 6.54 11.56 4.24
CA LEU A 14 6.79 11.00 5.57
C LEU A 14 8.24 11.19 6.02
N ASP A 15 9.23 11.08 5.11
CA ASP A 15 10.65 11.34 5.42
C ASP A 15 10.89 12.83 5.72
N PHE A 16 10.25 13.72 4.97
CA PHE A 16 10.29 15.15 5.26
C PHE A 16 9.72 15.45 6.65
N PHE A 17 8.56 14.88 6.99
CA PHE A 17 7.96 15.04 8.30
C PHE A 17 8.85 14.46 9.41
N TYR A 18 9.50 13.32 9.17
CA TYR A 18 10.44 12.73 10.10
C TYR A 18 11.60 13.70 10.44
N GLY A 19 12.25 14.27 9.43
CA GLY A 19 13.31 15.26 9.62
C GLY A 19 12.81 16.56 10.24
N PHE A 20 11.61 17.01 9.85
CA PHE A 20 10.96 18.20 10.40
C PHE A 20 10.65 18.04 11.90
N PHE A 21 10.08 16.90 12.32
CA PHE A 21 9.78 16.63 13.72
C PHE A 21 11.06 16.51 14.57
N PHE A 22 12.13 15.97 14.01
CA PHE A 22 13.43 15.94 14.67
C PHE A 22 13.94 17.36 14.95
N GLY A 23 13.92 18.24 13.95
CA GLY A 23 14.31 19.66 14.09
C GLY A 23 13.41 20.41 15.07
N CYS A 24 12.09 20.22 15.00
CA CYS A 24 11.15 20.80 15.95
C CYS A 24 11.41 20.34 17.38
N SER A 25 11.84 19.08 17.62
CA SER A 25 12.15 18.61 18.97
C SER A 25 13.35 19.35 19.59
N ILE A 26 14.41 19.59 18.80
CA ILE A 26 15.61 20.31 19.23
C ILE A 26 15.28 21.79 19.47
N PHE A 27 14.48 22.37 18.58
CA PHE A 27 14.02 23.74 18.71
C PHE A 27 13.13 23.92 19.95
N ALA A 28 12.16 23.04 20.17
CA ALA A 28 11.28 23.07 21.33
C ALA A 28 12.05 22.87 22.65
N ALA A 29 13.03 21.96 22.68
CA ALA A 29 13.90 21.77 23.83
C ALA A 29 14.72 23.04 24.12
N SER A 30 15.32 23.65 23.10
CA SER A 30 16.06 24.92 23.24
C SER A 30 15.15 26.05 23.73
N LEU A 31 13.92 26.13 23.20
CA LEU A 31 12.92 27.13 23.57
C LEU A 31 12.46 26.96 25.03
N ALA A 32 12.30 25.71 25.49
CA ALA A 32 11.94 25.39 26.88
C ALA A 32 12.97 25.94 27.89
N PHE A 33 14.26 25.82 27.55
CA PHE A 33 15.36 26.38 28.36
C PHE A 33 15.41 27.91 28.37
N ILE A 34 14.91 28.57 27.32
CA ILE A 34 14.87 30.04 27.23
C ILE A 34 13.69 30.61 28.03
N ILE A 35 12.52 29.98 27.95
CA ILE A 35 11.27 30.52 28.50
C ILE A 35 11.15 30.27 30.01
N THR A 36 11.71 29.17 30.51
CA THR A 36 11.48 28.73 31.89
C THR A 36 12.70 29.07 32.76
N PRO A 37 12.56 29.90 33.80
CA PRO A 37 13.68 30.33 34.65
C PRO A 37 14.22 29.20 35.53
N ASP A 38 13.40 28.20 35.84
CA ASP A 38 13.76 27.05 36.67
C ASP A 38 14.27 25.89 35.82
N PHE A 39 15.56 25.58 35.97
CA PHE A 39 16.27 24.53 35.24
C PHE A 39 15.56 23.17 35.28
N PHE A 40 15.05 22.77 36.44
CA PHE A 40 14.33 21.49 36.59
C PHE A 40 13.02 21.45 35.80
N SER A 41 12.29 22.57 35.76
CA SER A 41 11.02 22.68 35.04
C SER A 41 11.26 22.72 33.53
N SER A 42 12.32 23.41 33.08
CA SER A 42 12.77 23.42 31.67
C SER A 42 13.10 22.02 31.17
N ILE A 43 13.82 21.23 31.98
CA ILE A 43 14.17 19.85 31.64
C ILE A 43 12.92 18.98 31.53
N LEU A 44 12.00 19.08 32.50
CA LEU A 44 10.78 18.28 32.48
C LEU A 44 9.93 18.60 31.23
N LEU A 45 9.84 19.88 30.87
CA LEU A 45 9.14 20.35 29.68
C LEU A 45 9.82 19.85 28.39
N ALA A 46 11.15 19.93 28.32
CA ALA A 46 11.94 19.47 27.18
C ALA A 46 11.80 17.96 26.97
N VAL A 47 11.89 17.16 28.04
CA VAL A 47 11.68 15.70 27.98
C VAL A 47 10.25 15.39 27.54
N SER A 48 9.24 16.08 28.07
CA SER A 48 7.84 15.90 27.67
C SER A 48 7.63 16.16 26.18
N PHE A 49 8.13 17.28 25.65
CA PHE A 49 8.06 17.56 24.21
C PHE A 49 8.80 16.52 23.39
N PHE A 50 10.00 16.14 23.82
CA PHE A 50 10.79 15.12 23.15
C PHE A 50 10.05 13.78 23.06
N THR A 51 9.40 13.34 24.14
CA THR A 51 8.59 12.11 24.15
C THR A 51 7.42 12.19 23.15
N VAL A 52 6.73 13.33 23.06
CA VAL A 52 5.65 13.52 22.08
C VAL A 52 6.17 13.41 20.65
N PHE A 53 7.31 14.03 20.33
CA PHE A 53 7.90 13.94 18.99
C PHE A 53 8.36 12.53 18.65
N ILE A 54 8.96 11.80 19.60
CA ILE A 54 9.32 10.38 19.43
C ILE A 54 8.08 9.53 19.17
N PHE A 55 6.99 9.75 19.91
CA PHE A 55 5.74 9.04 19.69
C PHE A 55 5.15 9.31 18.30
N LEU A 56 5.17 10.57 17.87
CA LEU A 56 4.76 10.96 16.52
C LEU A 56 5.62 10.27 15.45
N MET A 57 6.93 10.21 15.67
CA MET A 57 7.89 9.56 14.78
C MET A 57 7.61 8.05 14.65
N ILE A 58 7.29 7.38 15.76
CA ILE A 58 6.88 5.97 15.78
C ILE A 58 5.57 5.78 15.01
N MET A 59 4.59 6.68 15.20
CA MET A 59 3.32 6.64 14.46
C MET A 59 3.52 6.79 12.95
N ILE A 60 4.34 7.74 12.52
CA ILE A 60 4.72 7.93 11.09
C ILE A 60 5.34 6.64 10.54
N ARG A 61 6.27 6.02 11.27
CA ARG A 61 6.91 4.78 10.87
C ARG A 61 5.91 3.62 10.78
N TYR A 62 4.97 3.56 11.72
CA TYR A 62 3.87 2.60 11.71
C TYR A 62 2.96 2.77 10.50
N PHE A 63 2.59 4.02 10.16
CA PHE A 63 1.80 4.32 8.98
C PHE A 63 2.51 3.92 7.69
N ARG A 64 3.83 4.16 7.58
CA ARG A 64 4.64 3.71 6.42
C ARG A 64 4.51 2.20 6.21
N ILE A 65 4.74 1.41 7.26
CA ILE A 65 4.68 -0.06 7.22
C ILE A 65 3.26 -0.53 6.84
N ARG A 66 2.22 0.08 7.43
CA ARG A 66 0.82 -0.23 7.11
C ARG A 66 0.47 0.05 5.65
N ILE A 67 0.95 1.16 5.10
CA ILE A 67 0.74 1.54 3.70
C ILE A 67 1.44 0.54 2.77
N GLU A 68 2.67 0.12 3.10
CA GLU A 68 3.42 -0.88 2.34
C GLU A 68 2.74 -2.25 2.35
N LEU A 69 2.24 -2.69 3.52
CA LEU A 69 1.46 -3.92 3.65
C LEU A 69 0.15 -3.88 2.85
N ALA A 70 -0.57 -2.75 2.90
CA ALA A 70 -1.80 -2.57 2.14
C ALA A 70 -1.55 -2.68 0.62
N GLN A 71 -0.38 -2.24 0.16
CA GLN A 71 0.02 -2.36 -1.25
C GLN A 71 0.33 -3.80 -1.65
N MET A 72 1.11 -4.52 -0.85
CA MET A 72 1.38 -5.93 -1.12
C MET A 72 0.08 -6.74 -1.18
N SER A 73 -0.86 -6.44 -0.28
CA SER A 73 -2.20 -7.03 -0.29
C SER A 73 -2.97 -6.70 -1.57
N LEU A 74 -2.99 -5.42 -1.98
CA LEU A 74 -3.74 -4.97 -3.14
C LEU A 74 -3.16 -5.53 -4.45
N ASP A 75 -1.84 -5.57 -4.59
CA ASP A 75 -1.15 -6.16 -5.74
C ASP A 75 -1.40 -7.67 -5.83
N ALA A 76 -1.39 -8.37 -4.70
CA ALA A 76 -1.76 -9.78 -4.64
C ALA A 76 -3.20 -10.04 -5.08
N GLN A 77 -4.15 -9.21 -4.63
CA GLN A 77 -5.55 -9.32 -5.04
C GLN A 77 -5.75 -9.06 -6.54
N ILE A 78 -5.08 -8.04 -7.10
CA ILE A 78 -5.12 -7.79 -8.55
C ILE A 78 -4.58 -8.98 -9.32
N LYS A 79 -3.45 -9.54 -8.89
CA LYS A 79 -2.83 -10.70 -9.57
C LYS A 79 -3.71 -11.95 -9.51
N ILE A 80 -4.39 -12.17 -8.39
CA ILE A 80 -5.37 -13.26 -8.24
C ILE A 80 -6.56 -13.03 -9.18
N HIS A 81 -7.11 -11.82 -9.22
CA HIS A 81 -8.23 -11.50 -10.11
C HIS A 81 -7.86 -11.70 -11.59
N GLU A 82 -6.70 -11.21 -12.02
CA GLU A 82 -6.21 -11.39 -13.39
C GLU A 82 -6.00 -12.88 -13.74
N SER A 83 -5.52 -13.67 -12.77
CA SER A 83 -5.36 -15.12 -12.96
C SER A 83 -6.71 -15.84 -13.08
N GLN A 84 -7.71 -15.45 -12.29
CA GLN A 84 -9.07 -15.99 -12.38
C GLN A 84 -9.73 -15.63 -13.71
N GLU A 85 -9.53 -14.40 -14.19
CA GLU A 85 -10.06 -13.93 -15.47
C GLU A 85 -9.44 -14.69 -16.66
N LYS A 86 -8.13 -14.97 -16.60
CA LYS A 86 -7.44 -15.82 -17.58
C LYS A 86 -7.92 -17.27 -17.55
N ILE A 87 -8.13 -17.85 -16.38
CA ILE A 87 -8.67 -19.21 -16.23
C ILE A 87 -10.10 -19.27 -16.80
N LEU A 88 -10.94 -18.26 -16.48
CA LEU A 88 -12.30 -18.18 -16.97
C LEU A 88 -12.36 -18.06 -18.50
N HIS A 89 -11.48 -17.24 -19.09
CA HIS A 89 -11.38 -17.09 -20.54
C HIS A 89 -10.90 -18.37 -21.23
N LEU A 90 -9.93 -19.08 -20.65
CA LEU A 90 -9.49 -20.39 -21.16
C LEU A 90 -10.62 -21.42 -21.10
N LEU A 91 -11.35 -21.48 -19.99
CA LEU A 91 -12.48 -22.40 -19.83
C LEU A 91 -13.61 -22.11 -20.83
N TYR A 92 -13.90 -20.83 -21.08
CA TYR A 92 -14.91 -20.43 -22.05
C TYR A 92 -14.48 -20.72 -23.50
N SER A 93 -13.20 -20.52 -23.82
CA SER A 93 -12.65 -20.83 -25.14
C SER A 93 -12.63 -22.33 -25.41
N ASP A 94 -12.35 -23.16 -24.40
CA ASP A 94 -12.38 -24.62 -24.51
C ASP A 94 -13.82 -25.15 -24.62
N SER A 95 -14.77 -24.53 -23.91
CA SER A 95 -16.20 -24.78 -24.09
C SER A 95 -16.68 -24.48 -25.51
N GLN A 96 -16.26 -23.38 -26.12
CA GLN A 96 -16.64 -23.07 -27.51
C GLN A 96 -16.00 -24.02 -28.51
N TYR A 97 -14.74 -24.42 -28.32
CA TYR A 97 -14.08 -25.39 -29.20
C TYR A 97 -14.80 -26.75 -29.17
N ASN A 98 -15.14 -27.24 -27.98
CA ASN A 98 -15.88 -28.49 -27.82
C ASN A 98 -17.32 -28.42 -28.39
N LEU A 99 -17.94 -27.24 -28.44
CA LEU A 99 -19.27 -27.03 -29.03
C LEU A 99 -19.24 -27.01 -30.58
N VAL A 100 -18.18 -26.45 -31.17
CA VAL A 100 -17.98 -26.40 -32.63
C VAL A 100 -17.63 -27.79 -33.18
N ASP A 101 -16.79 -28.54 -32.48
CA ASP A 101 -16.40 -29.90 -32.87
C ASP A 101 -17.61 -30.85 -32.86
N SER A 102 -18.45 -30.77 -31.81
CA SER A 102 -19.68 -31.56 -31.71
C SER A 102 -20.77 -31.17 -32.73
N THR A 103 -20.75 -29.95 -33.28
CA THR A 103 -21.66 -29.58 -34.40
C THR A 103 -21.14 -30.02 -35.77
N LEU A 104 -19.81 -30.13 -35.94
CA LEU A 104 -19.20 -30.69 -37.16
C LEU A 104 -19.41 -32.21 -37.25
N ASP A 105 -19.27 -32.94 -36.15
CA ASP A 105 -19.42 -34.40 -36.13
C ASP A 105 -20.88 -34.84 -36.39
N ASN A 106 -21.86 -34.10 -35.85
CA ASN A 106 -23.28 -34.35 -36.08
C ASN A 106 -23.73 -34.11 -37.55
N ASN A 107 -23.06 -33.19 -38.26
CA ASN A 107 -23.33 -32.95 -39.69
C ASN A 107 -22.72 -34.03 -40.58
N HIS A 108 -21.63 -34.67 -40.17
CA HIS A 108 -21.02 -35.76 -40.93
C HIS A 108 -21.83 -37.07 -40.85
N THR A 109 -22.54 -37.31 -39.75
CA THR A 109 -23.48 -38.44 -39.61
C THR A 109 -24.79 -38.26 -40.39
N ASN A 110 -25.17 -37.04 -40.75
CA ASN A 110 -26.45 -36.76 -41.42
C ASN A 110 -26.34 -36.66 -42.96
N ALA A 111 -25.13 -36.74 -43.52
CA ALA A 111 -24.89 -36.72 -44.98
C ALA A 111 -24.84 -38.12 -45.63
N GLY A 112 -25.08 -39.19 -44.85
CA GLY A 112 -25.01 -40.59 -45.30
C GLY A 112 -26.36 -41.30 -45.48
N SER A 113 -27.50 -40.60 -45.36
CA SER A 113 -28.82 -41.20 -45.54
C SER A 113 -29.74 -40.28 -46.35
N ASN A 114 -29.64 -40.41 -47.67
CA ASN A 114 -30.76 -40.47 -48.64
C ASN A 114 -30.21 -40.58 -50.07
#